data_AF-A0A4P7X266-F1
#
_entry.id   AF-A0A4P7X266-F1
#
_cell.length_a   1.000
_cell.length_b   1.000
_cell.length_c   1.000
_cell.angle_alpha   90.00
_cell.angle_beta   90.00
_cell.angle_gamma   90.00
#
_symmetry.space_group_name_H-M   'P 1'
#
loop_
_entity.id
_entity.type
_entity.pdbx_description
1 polymer ?
#
loop_
_entity_poly.entity_id
_entity_poly.type
_entity_poly.pdbx_seq_one_letter_code
_entity_poly.pdbx_strand_id
1 'polypeptide(L)'
;MEKLKQGLTIPMYVLHYIDSMEDLNEKIEKINFLKKEYPLDDRKNIFASLEWAMDNKDYNFLSLMSYANDRFSNNDIFQYLNKLYILFKQRNLNIS
;
A
#
# COMPACT_ATOMS: atom_id res chain seq x y z
N MET A 1 -4.35 8.97 -13.80
CA MET A 1 -4.47 9.49 -12.43
C MET A 1 -5.49 8.69 -11.61
N GLU A 2 -6.71 8.49 -12.11
CA GLU A 2 -7.76 7.73 -11.40
C GLU A 2 -7.43 6.23 -11.23
N LYS A 3 -6.89 5.57 -12.27
CA LYS A 3 -6.42 4.17 -12.19
C LYS A 3 -5.31 3.93 -11.18
N LEU A 4 -4.40 4.90 -10.99
CA LEU A 4 -3.32 4.81 -10.00
C LEU A 4 -3.88 4.94 -8.58
N LYS A 5 -4.87 5.79 -8.39
CA LYS A 5 -5.58 5.90 -7.10
C LYS A 5 -6.34 4.61 -6.77
N GLN A 6 -6.95 3.97 -7.77
CA GLN A 6 -7.62 2.66 -7.60
C GLN A 6 -6.64 1.54 -7.19
N GLY A 7 -5.41 1.56 -7.69
CA GLY A 7 -4.40 0.59 -7.29
C GLY A 7 -3.92 0.75 -5.84
N LEU A 8 -4.07 1.95 -5.25
CA LEU A 8 -3.83 2.16 -3.82
C LEU A 8 -4.97 1.64 -2.93
N THR A 9 -6.18 1.42 -3.46
CA THR A 9 -7.31 0.94 -2.66
C THR A 9 -7.02 -0.40 -1.98
N ILE A 10 -6.25 -1.30 -2.63
CA ILE A 10 -5.87 -2.59 -2.06
C ILE A 10 -4.94 -2.43 -0.84
N PRO A 11 -3.76 -1.78 -0.95
CA PRO A 11 -2.96 -1.42 0.21
C PRO A 11 -3.75 -0.72 1.32
N MET A 12 -4.63 0.22 0.94
CA MET A 12 -5.42 0.99 1.90
C MET A 12 -6.47 0.12 2.61
N TYR A 13 -7.01 -0.90 1.94
CA TYR A 13 -7.90 -1.88 2.58
C TYR A 13 -7.16 -2.70 3.64
N VAL A 14 -5.89 -3.04 3.41
CA VAL A 14 -5.08 -3.79 4.38
C VAL A 14 -4.90 -3.00 5.68
N LEU A 15 -4.76 -1.67 5.61
CA LEU A 15 -4.68 -0.80 6.80
C LEU A 15 -5.90 -0.92 7.74
N HIS A 16 -7.05 -1.44 7.27
CA HIS A 16 -8.19 -1.68 8.17
C HIS A 16 -7.92 -2.76 9.21
N TYR A 17 -7.10 -3.75 8.84
CA TYR A 17 -6.79 -4.93 9.65
C TYR A 17 -5.54 -4.74 10.49
N ILE A 18 -5.03 -3.52 10.56
CA ILE A 18 -3.81 -3.18 11.29
C ILE A 18 -4.20 -2.21 12.40
N ASP A 19 -3.85 -2.56 13.63
CA ASP A 19 -4.25 -1.80 14.81
C ASP A 19 -3.20 -0.74 15.18
N SER A 20 -1.93 -0.93 14.78
CA SER A 20 -0.84 0.00 15.02
C SER A 20 0.26 -0.09 13.95
N MET A 21 1.11 0.93 13.87
CA MET A 21 2.30 0.90 12.99
C MET A 21 3.36 -0.13 13.40
N GLU A 22 3.26 -0.70 14.61
CA GLU A 22 4.11 -1.79 15.08
C GLU A 22 3.62 -3.13 14.53
N ASP A 23 2.31 -3.41 14.66
CA ASP A 23 1.62 -4.56 14.06
C ASP A 23 1.75 -4.57 12.52
N LEU A 24 1.83 -3.38 11.93
CA LEU A 24 2.12 -3.19 10.52
C LEU A 24 3.39 -3.90 10.08
N ASN A 25 4.51 -3.71 10.79
CA ASN A 25 5.80 -4.27 10.38
C ASN A 25 5.76 -5.79 10.39
N GLU A 26 5.13 -6.37 11.42
CA GLU A 26 5.00 -7.82 11.54
C GLU A 26 4.10 -8.43 10.47
N LYS A 27 3.00 -7.76 10.11
CA LYS A 27 2.07 -8.22 9.07
C LYS A 27 2.63 -7.99 7.67
N ILE A 28 3.33 -6.89 7.45
CA ILE A 28 3.96 -6.55 6.18
C ILE A 28 5.09 -7.52 5.82
N GLU A 29 5.94 -7.89 6.77
CA GLU A 29 7.03 -8.85 6.51
C GLU A 29 6.49 -10.23 6.06
N LYS A 30 5.23 -10.54 6.43
CA LYS A 30 4.51 -11.75 6.06
C LYS A 30 3.73 -11.64 4.74
N ILE A 31 3.96 -10.63 3.90
CA ILE A 31 3.23 -10.34 2.63
C ILE A 31 3.41 -11.39 1.48
N ASN A 32 3.52 -12.67 1.82
CA ASN A 32 3.19 -13.73 0.86
C ASN A 32 1.71 -13.68 0.43
N PHE A 33 0.84 -13.05 1.23
CA PHE A 33 -0.57 -12.80 0.89
C PHE A 33 -0.73 -12.06 -0.43
N LEU A 34 0.04 -11.00 -0.72
CA LEU A 34 -0.15 -10.26 -1.98
C LEU A 34 0.21 -11.11 -3.20
N LYS A 35 1.24 -11.95 -3.10
CA LYS A 35 1.61 -12.88 -4.17
C LYS A 35 0.61 -14.02 -4.34
N LYS A 36 -0.01 -14.46 -3.24
CA LYS A 36 -0.98 -15.56 -3.22
C LYS A 36 -2.36 -15.14 -3.71
N GLU A 37 -2.83 -13.97 -3.29
CA GLU A 37 -4.23 -13.54 -3.47
C GLU A 37 -4.42 -12.62 -4.68
N TYR A 38 -3.36 -11.99 -5.20
CA TYR A 38 -3.47 -11.08 -6.35
C TYR A 38 -2.72 -11.60 -7.58
N PRO A 39 -3.36 -11.64 -8.76
CA PRO A 39 -2.72 -11.99 -10.01
C PRO A 39 -1.62 -10.98 -10.38
N LEU A 40 -0.73 -11.38 -11.30
CA LEU A 40 0.44 -10.58 -11.68
C LEU A 40 0.06 -9.17 -12.17
N ASP A 41 -1.02 -9.04 -12.94
CA ASP A 41 -1.44 -7.74 -13.48
C ASP A 41 -1.94 -6.79 -12.39
N ASP A 42 -2.66 -7.31 -11.39
CA ASP A 42 -3.05 -6.51 -10.22
C ASP A 42 -1.83 -6.08 -9.40
N ARG A 43 -0.86 -6.98 -9.24
CA ARG A 43 0.40 -6.64 -8.55
C ARG A 43 1.20 -5.57 -9.29
N LYS A 44 1.23 -5.58 -10.63
CA LYS A 44 1.83 -4.51 -11.44
C LYS A 44 1.10 -3.19 -11.25
N ASN A 45 -0.23 -3.21 -11.22
CA ASN A 45 -1.05 -2.01 -10.99
C ASN A 45 -0.82 -1.42 -9.59
N ILE A 46 -0.78 -2.28 -8.56
CA ILE A 46 -0.43 -1.86 -7.19
C ILE A 46 0.96 -1.25 -7.18
N PHE A 47 1.95 -1.88 -7.82
CA PHE A 47 3.32 -1.38 -7.87
C PHE A 47 3.43 0.01 -8.52
N ALA A 48 2.82 0.19 -9.70
CA ALA A 48 2.81 1.50 -10.38
C ALA A 48 2.12 2.58 -9.53
N SER A 49 1.13 2.19 -8.73
CA SER A 49 0.42 3.09 -7.82
C SER A 49 1.27 3.48 -6.61
N LEU A 50 2.07 2.53 -6.09
CA LEU A 50 3.06 2.79 -5.05
C LEU A 50 4.18 3.71 -5.56
N GLU A 51 4.66 3.52 -6.80
CA GLU A 51 5.62 4.43 -7.44
C GLU A 51 5.07 5.85 -7.50
N TRP A 52 3.84 6.01 -7.98
CA TRP A 52 3.17 7.31 -8.00
C TRP A 52 3.08 7.93 -6.60
N ALA A 53 2.77 7.15 -5.56
CA ALA A 53 2.72 7.67 -4.19
C ALA A 53 4.08 8.22 -3.73
N MET A 54 5.19 7.58 -4.12
CA MET A 54 6.55 8.04 -3.75
C MET A 54 6.91 9.38 -4.39
N ASP A 55 6.40 9.63 -5.60
CA ASP A 55 6.58 10.90 -6.31
C ASP A 55 5.62 12.01 -5.81
N ASN A 56 4.59 11.66 -5.04
CA ASN A 56 3.52 12.56 -4.60
C ASN A 56 3.39 12.58 -3.07
N LYS A 57 4.48 12.87 -2.37
CA LYS A 57 4.57 12.78 -0.89
C LYS A 57 3.60 13.70 -0.15
N ASP A 58 3.26 14.83 -0.76
CA ASP A 58 2.34 15.82 -0.18
C ASP A 58 0.86 15.52 -0.50
N TYR A 59 0.59 14.43 -1.20
CA TYR A 59 -0.77 14.02 -1.50
C TYR A 59 -1.52 13.63 -0.21
N ASN A 60 -2.80 14.02 -0.14
CA ASN A 60 -3.68 13.62 0.95
C ASN A 60 -4.19 12.19 0.75
N PHE A 61 -3.39 11.19 1.10
CA PHE A 61 -3.74 9.77 1.04
C PHE A 61 -4.94 9.40 1.90
N LEU A 62 -5.22 10.14 2.98
CA LEU A 62 -6.47 9.96 3.75
C LEU A 62 -7.71 10.14 2.87
N SER A 63 -7.64 10.98 1.83
CA SER A 63 -8.76 11.19 0.91
C SER A 63 -9.10 9.95 0.06
N LEU A 64 -8.24 8.93 0.05
CA LEU A 64 -8.48 7.67 -0.67
C LEU A 64 -9.25 6.66 0.18
N MET A 65 -9.36 6.90 1.49
CA MET A 65 -10.16 6.08 2.39
C MET A 65 -11.53 6.74 2.55
N SER A 66 -12.58 6.11 2.03
CA SER A 66 -13.96 6.58 2.22
C SER A 66 -14.41 6.50 3.68
N TYR A 67 -13.71 5.69 4.47
CA TYR A 67 -13.83 5.55 5.90
C TYR A 67 -12.58 6.17 6.53
N ALA A 68 -12.76 7.25 7.28
CA ALA A 68 -11.66 7.84 8.03
C ALA A 68 -11.13 6.80 9.02
N ASN A 69 -9.90 6.33 8.80
CA ASN A 69 -9.20 5.56 9.80
C ASN A 69 -8.48 6.57 10.70
N ASP A 70 -9.20 7.10 11.68
CA ASP A 70 -8.72 8.12 12.64
C ASP A 70 -7.47 7.66 13.41
N ARG A 71 -7.12 6.37 13.29
CA ARG A 71 -5.95 5.72 13.86
C ARG A 71 -4.62 6.16 13.24
N PHE A 72 -4.60 6.63 11.99
CA PHE A 72 -3.37 6.93 11.26
C PHE A 72 -3.38 8.33 10.65
N SER A 73 -2.26 9.05 10.79
CA SER A 73 -2.05 10.30 10.09
C SER A 73 -1.75 10.07 8.60
N ASN A 74 -1.88 11.11 7.78
CA ASN A 74 -1.47 11.05 6.37
C ASN A 74 0.01 10.63 6.22
N ASN A 75 0.86 11.07 7.16
CA ASN A 75 2.26 10.69 7.18
C ASN A 75 2.44 9.21 7.51
N ASP A 76 1.69 8.65 8.45
CA ASP A 76 1.75 7.22 8.78
C ASP A 76 1.36 6.36 7.56
N ILE A 77 0.33 6.78 6.83
CA ILE A 77 -0.11 6.13 5.60
C ILE A 77 0.98 6.23 4.53
N PHE A 78 1.61 7.40 4.36
CA PHE A 78 2.71 7.54 3.41
C PHE A 78 3.90 6.63 3.78
N GLN A 79 4.27 6.56 5.06
CA GLN A 79 5.32 5.67 5.54
C GLN A 79 4.98 4.20 5.31
N TYR A 80 3.71 3.82 5.48
CA TYR A 80 3.21 2.50 5.13
C TYR A 80 3.40 2.19 3.64
N LEU A 81 2.92 3.08 2.76
CA LEU A 81 3.03 2.89 1.31
C LEU A 81 4.49 2.79 0.87
N ASN A 82 5.38 3.57 1.49
CA ASN A 82 6.83 3.49 1.24
C ASN A 82 7.42 2.13 1.64
N LYS A 83 7.07 1.60 2.82
CA LYS A 83 7.51 0.25 3.24
C LYS A 83 7.03 -0.82 2.26
N LEU A 84 5.77 -0.74 1.84
CA LEU A 84 5.19 -1.67 0.87
C LEU A 84 5.91 -1.58 -0.48
N TYR A 85 6.20 -0.37 -0.96
CA TYR A 85 6.97 -0.13 -2.17
C TYR A 85 8.35 -0.79 -2.15
N ILE A 86 9.10 -0.59 -1.06
CA ILE A 86 10.42 -1.19 -0.86
C ILE A 86 10.33 -2.71 -0.92
N LEU A 87 9.32 -3.31 -0.30
CA LEU A 87 9.14 -4.76 -0.29
C LEU A 87 8.76 -5.33 -1.65
N PHE A 88 7.91 -4.64 -2.42
CA PHE A 88 7.63 -5.03 -3.79
C PHE A 88 8.90 -5.09 -4.63
N LYS A 89 9.79 -4.10 -4.47
CA LYS A 89 11.11 -4.07 -5.13
C LYS A 89 12.01 -5.21 -4.67
N GLN A 90 12.18 -5.39 -3.37
CA GLN A 90 13.10 -6.40 -2.80
C GLN A 90 12.67 -7.83 -3.15
N ARG A 91 11.36 -8.10 -3.17
CA ARG A 91 10.80 -9.45 -3.38
C ARG A 91 10.31 -9.69 -4.81
N ASN A 92 10.53 -8.76 -5.73
CA ASN A 92 10.14 -8.88 -7.15
C ASN A 92 8.66 -9.27 -7.33
N LEU A 93 7.78 -8.68 -6.50
CA LEU A 93 6.36 -9.04 -6.46
C LEU A 93 5.58 -8.58 -7.70
N ASN A 94 6.19 -7.81 -8.60
CA ASN A 94 5.58 -7.26 -9.81
C ASN A 94 5.97 -8.03 -11.09
N ILE A 95 6.80 -9.08 -11.01
CA ILE A 95 7.37 -9.76 -12.20
C ILE A 95 7.23 -11.30 -12.23
N SER A 96 6.83 -11.97 -11.13
CA SER A 96 6.65 -13.44 -11.08
C SER A 96 5.35 -13.85 -10.41
#